data_AF-A0A6N8G1T3-F1
#
_entry.id   AF-A0A6N8G1T3-F1
#
_cell.length_a   1.000
_cell.length_b   1.000
_cell.length_c   1.000
_cell.angle_alpha   90.00
_cell.angle_beta   90.00
_cell.angle_gamma   90.00
#
_symmetry.space_group_name_H-M   'P 1'
#
loop_
_entity.id
_entity.type
_entity.pdbx_description
1 polymer ?
#
loop_
_entity_poly.entity_id
_entity_poly.type
_entity_poly.pdbx_seq_one_letter_code
_entity_poly.pdbx_strand_id
1 'polypeptide(L)' 'MLIPILIFDVALVAWSLHLMEEAFYRKEFSLMLAGTLVALAAAAMLVVYFLMGNCITYLMSASG' A
#
# COMPACT_ATOMS: atom_id res chain seq x y z
N MET A 1 9.99 -1.32 12.81
CA MET A 1 9.93 -0.48 11.59
C MET A 1 8.71 -0.74 10.70
N LEU A 2 8.01 -1.87 10.83
CA LEU A 2 6.85 -2.21 9.97
C LEU A 2 5.56 -1.46 10.38
N ILE A 3 5.39 -1.22 11.68
CA ILE A 3 4.26 -0.49 12.26
C ILE A 3 4.06 0.92 11.64
N PRO A 4 5.08 1.79 11.55
CA PRO A 4 4.89 3.11 10.93
C PRO A 4 4.58 3.03 9.43
N ILE A 5 5.11 2.02 8.72
CA ILE A 5 4.81 1.81 7.30
C ILE A 5 3.33 1.45 7.11
N LEU A 6 2.80 0.54 7.93
CA LEU A 6 1.38 0.19 7.93
C LEU A 6 0.47 1.38 8.26
N ILE A 7 0.85 2.21 9.23
CA ILE A 7 0.08 3.41 9.59
C ILE A 7 0.06 4.41 8.43
N PHE A 8 1.20 4.65 7.79
CA PHE A 8 1.30 5.57 6.65
C PHE A 8 0.51 5.07 5.45
N ASP A 9 0.55 3.76 5.20
CA ASP A 9 -0.17 3.08 4.13
C ASP A 9 -1.69 3.23 4.27
N VAL A 10 -2.23 2.89 5.46
CA VAL A 10 -3.66 3.03 5.76
C VAL A 10 -4.09 4.50 5.76
N ALA A 11 -3.24 5.42 6.24
CA ALA A 11 -3.51 6.85 6.18
C ALA A 11 -3.59 7.37 4.74
N LEU A 12 -2.68 6.95 3.85
CA LEU A 12 -2.68 7.32 2.43
C LEU A 12 -3.90 6.74 1.69
N VAL A 13 -4.32 5.52 2.02
CA VAL A 13 -5.54 4.90 1.48
C VAL A 13 -6.80 5.62 1.98
N ALA A 14 -6.87 5.95 3.27
CA ALA A 14 -8.00 6.70 3.82
C ALA A 14 -8.06 8.11 3.21
N TRP A 15 -6.90 8.75 3.02
CA TRP A 15 -6.79 10.05 2.39
C TRP A 15 -7.19 10.00 0.91
N SER A 16 -6.80 8.95 0.18
CA SER A 16 -7.21 8.79 -1.23
C SER A 16 -8.71 8.57 -1.36
N LEU A 17 -9.34 7.82 -0.46
CA LEU A 17 -10.79 7.62 -0.42
C LEU A 17 -11.53 8.91 -0.09
N HIS A 18 -11.00 9.71 0.84
CA HIS A 18 -11.51 11.04 1.17
C HIS A 18 -11.48 11.97 -0.07
N LEU A 19 -10.36 11.99 -0.80
CA LEU A 19 -10.25 12.77 -2.04
C LEU A 19 -11.16 12.23 -3.16
N MET A 20 -11.45 10.93 -3.18
CA MET A 20 -12.34 10.28 -4.14
C MET A 20 -13.80 10.72 -3.97
N GLU A 21 -14.25 10.91 -2.72
CA GLU A 21 -15.58 11.42 -2.40
C GLU A 21 -15.75 12.87 -2.89
N GLU A 22 -14.73 13.70 -2.71
CA GLU A 22 -14.70 15.09 -3.19
C GLU A 22 -14.61 15.17 -4.73
N ALA A 23 -13.88 14.25 -5.36
CA ALA A 23 -13.77 14.16 -6.81
C ALA A 23 -15.04 13.62 -7.49
N PHE A 24 -15.83 12.78 -6.81
CA PHE A 24 -17.11 12.28 -7.32
C PHE A 24 -18.11 13.43 -7.50
N TYR A 25 -18.10 14.41 -6.58
CA TYR A 25 -18.91 15.62 -6.70
C TYR A 25 -18.46 16.50 -7.89
N ARG A 26 -17.20 16.40 -8.30
CA ARG A 26 -16.57 17.19 -9.37
C ARG A 26 -16.39 16.46 -10.71
N LYS A 27 -16.79 15.18 -10.81
CA LYS A 27 -16.72 14.35 -12.05
C LYS A 27 -15.31 14.21 -12.63
N GLU A 28 -14.28 14.23 -11.78
CA GLU A 28 -12.88 14.13 -12.18
C GLU A 28 -12.39 12.66 -12.09
N PHE A 29 -12.47 11.95 -13.22
CA PHE A 29 -12.11 10.52 -13.34
C PHE A 29 -10.63 10.23 -13.00
N SER A 30 -9.76 11.22 -13.19
CA SER A 30 -8.31 11.13 -12.94
C SER A 30 -7.98 10.89 -11.47
N LEU A 31 -8.76 11.50 -10.57
CA LEU A 31 -8.52 11.46 -9.13
C LEU A 31 -8.99 10.12 -8.52
N MET A 32 -10.08 9.58 -9.08
CA MET A 32 -10.59 8.26 -8.77
C MET A 32 -9.59 7.15 -9.14
N LEU A 33 -8.97 7.26 -10.32
CA LEU A 33 -7.98 6.31 -10.82
C LEU A 33 -6.64 6.41 -10.05
N ALA A 34 -6.23 7.62 -9.67
CA ALA A 34 -5.05 7.86 -8.85
C ALA A 34 -5.16 7.19 -7.46
N GLY A 35 -6.33 7.27 -6.82
CA GLY A 35 -6.56 6.62 -5.53
C GLY A 35 -6.45 5.09 -5.60
N THR A 36 -7.01 4.47 -6.64
CA THR A 36 -6.87 3.02 -6.87
C THR A 36 -5.44 2.59 -7.17
N LEU A 37 -4.67 3.36 -7.94
CA LEU A 37 -3.25 3.05 -8.20
C LEU A 37 -2.41 3.11 -6.93
N VAL A 38 -2.66 4.09 -6.06
CA VAL A 38 -1.98 4.22 -4.77
C VAL A 38 -2.32 3.05 -3.85
N ALA A 39 -3.60 2.66 -3.75
CA ALA A 39 -4.01 1.50 -2.95
C ALA A 39 -3.41 0.17 -3.47
N LEU A 40 -3.28 0.04 -4.80
CA LEU A 40 -2.70 -1.14 -5.43
C LEU A 40 -1.18 -1.21 -5.21
N ALA A 41 -0.48 -0.07 -5.28
CA ALA A 41 0.95 0.03 -4.96
C ALA A 41 1.25 -0.25 -3.48
N ALA A 42 0.41 0.25 -2.58
CA ALA A 42 0.42 -0.01 -1.15
C ALA A 42 0.31 -1.53 -0.84
N ALA A 43 -0.70 -2.19 -1.40
CA ALA A 43 -0.88 -3.63 -1.26
C ALA A 43 0.32 -4.42 -1.80
N ALA A 44 0.88 -4.00 -2.94
CA ALA A 44 2.07 -4.64 -3.52
C ALA A 44 3.31 -4.52 -2.62
N MET A 45 3.52 -3.37 -1.96
CA MET A 45 4.62 -3.21 -1.00
C MET A 45 4.49 -4.17 0.18
N LEU A 46 3.29 -4.38 0.72
CA LEU A 46 3.06 -5.34 1.81
C LEU A 46 3.41 -6.77 1.39
N VAL A 47 3.04 -7.18 0.17
CA VAL A 47 3.36 -8.51 -0.37
C VAL A 47 4.87 -8.69 -0.52
N VAL A 48 5.58 -7.71 -1.08
CA VAL A 48 7.04 -7.78 -1.24
C VAL A 48 7.73 -7.83 0.12
N TYR A 49 7.25 -7.07 1.10
CA TYR A 49 7.82 -7.09 2.46
C TYR A 49 7.63 -8.45 3.14
N PHE A 50 6.45 -9.06 2.96
CA PHE A 50 6.15 -10.39 3.48
C PHE A 50 7.01 -11.46 2.80
N LEU A 51 7.17 -11.37 1.48
CA LEU A 51 8.00 -12.27 0.69
C LEU A 51 9.48 -12.14 1.05
N MET A 52 9.99 -10.92 1.22
CA MET A 52 11.36 -10.65 1.66
C MET A 52 11.61 -11.22 3.06
N GLY A 53 10.67 -11.04 3.98
CA GLY A 53 10.73 -11.65 5.31
C GLY A 53 10.86 -13.17 5.22
N ASN A 54 9.99 -13.83 4.46
CA ASN A 54 10.02 -15.28 4.32
C ASN A 54 11.28 -15.80 3.59
N CYS A 55 11.72 -15.12 2.53
CA CYS A 55 12.93 -15.48 1.79
C CYS A 55 14.21 -15.31 2.62
N ILE A 56 14.33 -14.22 3.38
CA ILE A 56 15.48 -14.00 4.26
C ILE A 56 15.51 -15.05 5.38
N THR A 57 14.36 -15.38 5.98
CA THR A 57 14.28 -16.44 6.98
C THR A 57 14.66 -17.80 6.40
N TYR A 58 14.20 -18.13 5.19
CA TYR A 58 14.57 -19.37 4.50
C TYR A 58 16.08 -19.44 4.18
N LEU A 59 16.65 -18.36 3.64
CA LEU A 59 18.09 -18.30 3.35
C LEU A 59 18.94 -18.37 4.61
N MET A 60 18.52 -17.73 5.70
CA MET A 60 19.22 -17.76 6.98
C MET A 60 19.11 -19.14 7.67
N SER A 61 18.00 -19.85 7.51
CA SER A 61 17.89 -21.26 7.96
C SER A 61 18.68 -22.23 7.08
N ALA A 62 18.80 -21.97 5.78
CA ALA A 62 19.55 -22.84 4.86
C ALA A 62 21.08 -22.66 4.96
N SER A 63 21.57 -21.62 5.63
CA SER A 63 23.01 -21.33 5.78
C SER A 63 23.61 -21.76 7.12
N GLY A 64 22.93 -22.60 7.91
CA GLY A 64 23.42 -23.20 9.16
C GLY A 64 23.33 -24.72 9.11
#